data_AF-A0A918BXN1-F1
#
_entry.id   AF-A0A918BXN1-F1
#
_cell.length_a   1.000
_cell.length_b   1.000
_cell.length_c   1.000
_cell.angle_alpha   90.00
_cell.angle_beta   90.00
_cell.angle_gamma   90.00
#
_symmetry.space_group_name_H-M   'P 1'
#
loop_
_entity.id
_entity.type
_entity.pdbx_description
1 polymer ?
#
loop_
_entity_poly.entity_id
_entity_poly.type
_entity_poly.pdbx_seq_one_letter_code
_entity_poly.pdbx_strand_id
1 'polypeptide(L)'
;MSAFPVTAQPRPTESESLHEQAEPEQALTAVEETEPALIAHACLTPTPGQPLSVYVDVDETLLRHYGTRQIPIPAVIKQVKALYKQGAALYCWSSLGADYARQCAEVCGVAQCFVAFLPKPQLIVDDQQPKAWRRILHVHPSQCSSQTTVAEYREALKKPRSI
;
A
#
# COMPACT_ATOMS: atom_id res chain seq x y z
N MET A 1 -41.93 19.65 30.10
CA MET A 1 -42.63 20.94 29.97
C MET A 1 -41.52 21.96 29.71
N SER A 2 -41.35 22.61 28.56
CA SER A 2 -42.31 23.01 27.53
C SER A 2 -41.73 22.92 26.13
N ALA A 3 -42.62 22.64 25.18
CA ALA A 3 -42.42 22.67 23.74
C ALA A 3 -42.55 24.11 23.21
N PHE A 4 -41.90 24.40 22.08
CA PHE A 4 -42.23 25.55 21.24
C PHE A 4 -42.43 25.09 19.78
N PRO A 5 -43.32 25.76 19.02
CA PRO A 5 -44.18 25.09 18.04
C PRO A 5 -43.67 25.13 16.59
N VAL A 6 -44.12 24.13 15.84
CA VAL A 6 -44.13 24.07 14.37
C VAL A 6 -45.14 25.06 13.82
N THR A 7 -44.78 25.82 12.79
CA THR A 7 -45.75 26.44 11.87
C THR A 7 -45.32 26.17 10.45
N ALA A 8 -46.13 25.37 9.74
CA ALA A 8 -46.08 25.19 8.30
C ALA A 8 -47.30 25.88 7.69
N GLN A 9 -47.14 26.60 6.58
CA GLN A 9 -48.21 26.90 5.61
C GLN A 9 -47.64 27.54 4.31
N PRO A 10 -48.40 27.63 3.20
CA PRO A 10 -48.15 26.84 1.98
C PRO A 10 -47.69 27.64 0.75
N ARG A 11 -47.34 26.90 -0.31
CA ARG A 11 -47.04 27.35 -1.68
C ARG A 11 -48.24 28.02 -2.37
N PRO A 12 -47.98 28.92 -3.33
CA PRO A 12 -48.71 28.96 -4.58
C PRO A 12 -47.83 28.56 -5.79
N THR A 13 -48.54 27.99 -6.76
CA THR A 13 -48.16 27.53 -8.09
C THR A 13 -48.09 28.68 -9.10
N GLU A 14 -47.16 28.59 -10.05
CA GLU A 14 -47.24 29.12 -11.44
C GLU A 14 -46.01 28.50 -12.16
N SER A 15 -46.11 27.48 -13.02
CA SER A 15 -46.60 27.45 -14.40
C SER A 15 -45.93 28.45 -15.34
N GLU A 16 -44.71 28.14 -15.78
CA GLU A 16 -44.20 28.55 -17.10
C GLU A 16 -43.58 27.34 -17.80
N SER A 17 -44.36 26.78 -18.72
CA SER A 17 -43.86 26.12 -19.92
C SER A 17 -43.12 27.15 -20.76
N LEU A 18 -42.00 26.78 -21.41
CA LEU A 18 -41.70 27.09 -22.81
C LEU A 18 -40.31 26.56 -23.21
N HIS A 19 -40.30 25.93 -24.39
CA HIS A 19 -39.17 25.69 -25.29
C HIS A 19 -38.18 24.57 -24.99
N GLU A 20 -38.58 23.40 -25.47
CA GLU A 20 -37.77 22.46 -26.24
C GLU A 20 -36.73 23.17 -27.12
N GLN A 21 -35.45 22.89 -26.85
CA GLN A 21 -34.40 22.88 -27.87
C GLN A 21 -33.55 21.62 -27.62
N ALA A 22 -33.69 20.66 -28.53
CA ALA A 22 -32.80 19.51 -28.63
C ALA A 22 -31.40 20.02 -29.00
N GLU A 23 -30.41 19.75 -28.14
CA GLU A 23 -29.01 19.99 -28.48
C GLU A 23 -28.57 19.03 -29.61
N PRO A 24 -27.73 19.47 -30.55
CA PRO A 24 -27.26 18.62 -31.62
C PRO A 24 -26.26 17.61 -31.05
N GLU A 25 -26.55 16.33 -31.30
CA GLU A 25 -25.65 15.20 -31.10
C GLU A 25 -24.33 15.48 -31.85
N GLN A 26 -23.32 15.95 -31.11
CA GLN A 26 -22.00 16.18 -31.67
C GLN A 26 -21.38 14.81 -32.01
N ALA A 27 -21.27 14.56 -33.30
CA ALA A 27 -20.61 13.41 -33.88
C ALA A 27 -19.22 13.22 -33.24
N LEU A 28 -19.04 12.06 -32.62
CA LEU A 28 -17.76 11.51 -32.20
C LEU A 28 -16.82 11.52 -33.41
N THR A 29 -15.95 12.53 -33.49
CA THR A 29 -14.82 12.52 -34.40
C THR A 29 -13.89 11.40 -33.96
N ALA A 30 -13.68 10.45 -34.86
CA ALA A 30 -12.76 9.34 -34.70
C ALA A 30 -11.40 9.87 -34.19
N VAL A 31 -11.07 9.50 -32.96
CA VAL A 31 -9.69 9.55 -32.49
C VAL A 31 -8.91 8.58 -33.36
N GLU A 32 -7.97 9.11 -34.13
CA GLU A 32 -6.94 8.31 -34.81
C GLU A 32 -6.27 7.44 -33.75
N GLU A 33 -6.57 6.14 -33.77
CA GLU A 33 -5.93 5.15 -32.91
C GLU A 33 -4.47 5.04 -33.35
N THR A 34 -3.61 5.83 -32.73
CA THR A 34 -2.17 5.60 -32.79
C THR A 34 -1.92 4.21 -32.20
N GLU A 35 -1.41 3.30 -33.03
CA GLU A 35 -1.03 1.94 -32.65
C GLU A 35 -0.30 1.98 -31.30
N PRO A 36 -0.71 1.18 -30.30
CA PRO A 36 0.01 1.14 -29.05
C PRO A 36 1.38 0.54 -29.37
N ALA A 37 2.42 1.38 -29.26
CA ALA A 37 3.80 0.93 -29.28
C ALA A 37 3.89 -0.30 -28.37
N LEU A 38 4.21 -1.46 -28.97
CA LEU A 38 4.40 -2.70 -28.25
C LEU A 38 5.32 -2.41 -27.06
N ILE A 39 4.73 -2.32 -25.86
CA ILE A 39 5.51 -2.41 -24.63
C ILE A 39 6.02 -3.83 -24.67
N ALA A 40 7.27 -3.98 -25.12
CA ALA A 40 7.96 -5.26 -25.11
C ALA A 40 7.74 -5.86 -23.72
N HIS A 41 7.02 -6.99 -23.68
CA HIS A 41 6.77 -7.74 -22.47
C HIS A 41 8.14 -8.20 -21.94
N ALA A 42 8.79 -7.33 -21.18
CA ALA A 42 10.04 -7.62 -20.51
C ALA A 42 9.71 -8.69 -19.46
N CYS A 43 9.85 -9.93 -19.91
CA CYS A 43 9.62 -11.15 -19.19
C CYS A 43 10.52 -11.18 -17.95
N LEU A 44 9.91 -10.86 -16.81
CA LEU A 44 10.07 -11.45 -15.46
C LEU A 44 11.46 -11.60 -14.84
N THR A 45 12.53 -11.14 -15.47
CA THR A 45 13.85 -11.09 -14.83
C THR A 45 14.01 -9.77 -14.08
N PRO A 46 14.26 -9.78 -12.75
CA PRO A 46 14.65 -8.55 -12.08
C PRO A 46 15.91 -8.03 -12.76
N THR A 47 15.87 -6.78 -13.23
CA THR A 47 17.04 -6.14 -13.83
C THR A 47 18.20 -6.23 -12.84
N PRO A 48 19.38 -6.71 -13.27
CA PRO A 48 20.57 -6.70 -12.42
C PRO A 48 20.76 -5.29 -11.84
N GLY A 49 20.71 -5.18 -10.51
CA GLY A 49 20.85 -3.90 -9.80
C GLY A 49 19.59 -3.36 -9.13
N GLN A 50 18.39 -3.91 -9.34
CA GLN A 50 17.21 -3.46 -8.57
C GLN A 50 17.28 -3.91 -7.11
N PRO A 51 17.11 -3.00 -6.13
CA PRO A 51 17.14 -3.35 -4.71
C PRO A 51 16.00 -4.30 -4.34
N LEU A 52 16.20 -5.13 -3.32
CA LEU A 52 15.14 -6.01 -2.80
C LEU A 52 14.15 -5.11 -2.06
N SER A 53 12.90 -5.05 -2.54
CA SER A 53 11.83 -4.33 -1.87
C SER A 53 11.30 -5.14 -0.69
N VAL A 54 11.33 -4.55 0.51
CA VAL A 54 10.92 -5.20 1.76
C VAL A 54 9.93 -4.30 2.48
N TYR A 55 8.70 -4.78 2.67
CA TYR A 55 7.68 -4.10 3.46
C TYR A 55 7.72 -4.64 4.88
N VAL A 56 7.89 -3.75 5.85
CA VAL A 56 8.03 -4.09 7.27
C VAL A 56 6.82 -3.56 8.01
N ASP A 57 6.07 -4.47 8.61
CA ASP A 57 4.93 -4.12 9.46
C ASP A 57 5.39 -3.50 10.80
N VAL A 58 4.47 -2.83 11.50
CA VAL A 58 4.74 -2.16 12.77
C VAL A 58 4.29 -3.01 13.95
N ASP A 59 2.98 -3.17 14.12
CA ASP A 59 2.40 -3.76 15.32
C ASP A 59 2.64 -5.28 15.35
N GLU A 60 3.06 -5.79 16.50
CA GLU A 60 3.57 -7.16 16.70
C GLU A 60 4.73 -7.57 15.77
N THR A 61 5.38 -6.59 15.12
CA THR A 61 6.50 -6.81 14.18
C THR A 61 7.74 -6.00 14.55
N LEU A 62 7.68 -4.67 14.50
CA LEU A 62 8.72 -3.79 15.01
C LEU A 62 8.54 -3.53 16.50
N LEU A 63 7.28 -3.40 16.93
CA LEU A 63 6.89 -3.10 18.30
C LEU A 63 5.82 -4.07 18.76
N ARG A 64 5.95 -4.54 19.98
CA ARG A 64 4.88 -5.20 20.72
C ARG A 64 4.19 -4.20 21.62
N HIS A 65 2.87 -4.29 21.71
CA HIS A 65 2.08 -3.48 22.64
C HIS A 65 1.71 -4.31 23.88
N TYR A 66 2.02 -3.78 25.06
CA TYR A 66 1.60 -4.38 26.33
C TYR A 66 0.95 -3.29 27.21
N GLY A 67 -0.38 -3.23 27.16
CA GLY A 67 -1.13 -2.10 27.71
C GLY A 67 -0.73 -0.81 27.01
N THR A 68 -0.24 0.17 27.78
CA THR A 68 0.26 1.44 27.24
C THR A 68 1.75 1.42 26.88
N ARG A 69 2.46 0.30 27.10
CA ARG A 69 3.88 0.19 26.82
C ARG A 69 4.12 -0.32 25.41
N GLN A 70 5.09 0.29 24.73
CA GLN A 70 5.64 -0.17 23.46
C GLN A 70 6.99 -0.83 23.72
N ILE A 71 7.16 -2.07 23.26
CA ILE A 71 8.35 -2.89 23.48
C ILE A 71 8.95 -3.22 22.11
N PRO A 72 10.12 -2.67 21.75
CA PRO A 72 10.78 -2.99 20.47
C PRO A 72 11.10 -4.47 20.35
N ILE A 73 10.92 -5.06 19.16
CA ILE A 73 11.25 -6.45 18.86
C ILE A 73 12.68 -6.50 18.29
N PRO A 74 13.71 -6.89 19.08
CA PRO A 74 15.10 -6.63 18.70
C PRO A 74 15.56 -7.45 17.49
N ALA A 75 15.01 -8.65 17.28
CA ALA A 75 15.37 -9.50 16.15
C ALA A 75 15.02 -8.84 14.81
N VAL A 76 13.81 -8.28 14.71
CA VAL A 76 13.33 -7.56 13.51
C VAL A 76 14.15 -6.28 13.28
N ILE A 77 14.41 -5.51 14.34
CA ILE A 77 15.23 -4.29 14.24
C ILE A 77 16.63 -4.60 13.70
N LYS A 78 17.28 -5.66 14.21
CA LYS A 78 18.60 -6.07 13.71
C LYS A 78 18.54 -6.54 12.25
N GLN A 79 17.49 -7.27 11.86
CA GLN A 79 17.26 -7.66 10.47
C GLN A 79 17.11 -6.44 9.55
N VAL A 80 16.26 -5.47 9.91
CA VAL A 80 16.04 -4.24 9.14
C VAL A 80 17.37 -3.50 8.91
N LYS A 81 18.15 -3.31 9.97
CA LYS A 81 19.48 -2.68 9.85
C LYS A 81 20.43 -3.49 8.97
N ALA A 82 20.41 -4.81 9.05
CA ALA A 82 21.26 -5.68 8.23
C ALA A 82 20.87 -5.63 6.74
N LEU A 83 19.57 -5.64 6.42
CA LEU A 83 19.07 -5.54 5.05
C LEU A 83 19.33 -4.16 4.44
N TYR A 84 19.14 -3.09 5.21
CA TYR A 84 19.46 -1.74 4.79
C TYR A 84 20.95 -1.61 4.38
N LYS A 85 21.86 -2.13 5.22
CA LYS A 85 23.31 -2.15 4.93
C LYS A 85 23.68 -2.95 3.68
N GLN A 86 22.83 -3.92 3.29
CA GLN A 86 23.00 -4.74 2.09
C GLN A 86 22.30 -4.14 0.84
N GLY A 87 21.76 -2.92 0.94
CA GLY A 87 21.12 -2.22 -0.18
C GLY A 87 19.69 -2.67 -0.48
N ALA A 88 18.97 -3.25 0.49
CA ALA A 88 17.54 -3.45 0.36
C ALA A 88 16.78 -2.11 0.43
N ALA A 89 15.71 -1.98 -0.36
CA ALA A 89 14.77 -0.86 -0.27
C ALA A 89 13.65 -1.23 0.71
N LEU A 90 13.69 -0.62 1.90
CA LEU A 90 12.76 -0.93 2.98
C LEU A 90 11.61 0.08 3.01
N TYR A 91 10.39 -0.40 3.22
CA TYR A 91 9.18 0.41 3.37
C TYR A 91 8.52 0.06 4.70
N CYS A 92 8.23 1.05 5.54
CA CYS A 92 7.55 0.82 6.80
C CYS A 92 6.04 0.95 6.58
N TRP A 93 5.26 -0.04 7.03
CA TRP A 93 3.87 -0.23 6.61
C TRP A 93 2.96 -0.45 7.82
N SER A 94 1.91 0.35 7.99
CA SER A 94 0.98 0.20 9.12
C SER A 94 -0.48 0.41 8.74
N SER A 95 -1.39 -0.30 9.42
CA SER A 95 -2.84 -0.08 9.32
C SER A 95 -3.26 1.29 9.87
N LEU A 96 -2.50 1.89 10.78
CA LEU A 96 -2.80 3.20 11.37
C LEU A 96 -2.23 4.38 10.55
N GLY A 97 -1.61 4.10 9.41
CA GLY A 97 -1.14 5.11 8.47
C GLY A 97 0.37 5.37 8.51
N ALA A 98 0.82 6.23 7.59
CA ALA A 98 2.23 6.53 7.37
C ALA A 98 2.88 7.27 8.56
N ASP A 99 2.16 8.21 9.18
CA ASP A 99 2.69 8.99 10.31
C ASP A 99 2.94 8.10 11.53
N TYR A 100 2.00 7.19 11.83
CA TYR A 100 2.19 6.20 12.88
C TYR A 100 3.38 5.28 12.57
N ALA A 101 3.49 4.79 11.32
CA ALA A 101 4.61 3.96 10.90
C ALA A 101 5.98 4.67 11.06
N ARG A 102 6.03 5.97 10.77
CA ARG A 102 7.23 6.80 10.98
C ARG A 102 7.59 6.91 12.46
N GLN A 103 6.62 7.31 13.29
CA GLN A 103 6.83 7.48 14.72
C GLN A 103 7.35 6.19 15.37
N CYS A 104 6.77 5.05 15.03
CA CYS A 104 7.20 3.74 15.52
C CYS A 104 8.64 3.39 15.08
N ALA A 105 9.01 3.69 13.84
CA ALA A 105 10.36 3.46 13.35
C ALA A 105 11.39 4.38 14.04
N GLU A 106 11.02 5.62 14.38
CA GLU A 106 11.85 6.55 15.15
C GLU A 106 12.07 6.04 16.58
N VAL A 107 11.01 5.57 17.25
CA VAL A 107 11.10 4.92 18.58
C VAL A 107 12.05 3.72 18.55
N CYS A 108 12.05 2.95 17.46
CA CYS A 108 12.95 1.81 17.26
C CYS A 108 14.37 2.20 16.78
N GLY A 109 14.63 3.48 16.47
CA GLY A 109 15.91 3.96 15.95
C GLY A 109 16.29 3.38 14.57
N VAL A 110 15.29 3.16 13.71
CA VAL A 110 15.44 2.59 12.36
C VAL A 110 14.73 3.41 11.27
N ALA A 111 14.17 4.58 11.58
CA ALA A 111 13.48 5.42 10.59
C ALA A 111 14.34 5.72 9.35
N GLN A 112 15.63 5.97 9.54
CA GLN A 112 16.62 6.20 8.48
C GLN A 112 16.88 5.01 7.56
N CYS A 113 16.46 3.80 7.95
CA CYS A 113 16.60 2.61 7.12
C CYS A 113 15.50 2.51 6.04
N PHE A 114 14.42 3.30 6.16
CA PHE A 114 13.26 3.22 5.29
C PHE A 114 13.29 4.27 4.18
N VAL A 115 12.93 3.85 2.97
CA VAL A 115 12.74 4.71 1.80
C VAL A 115 11.45 5.54 1.95
N ALA A 116 10.39 4.91 2.46
CA ALA A 116 9.12 5.57 2.72
C ALA A 116 8.34 4.90 3.86
N PHE A 117 7.33 5.63 4.34
CA PHE A 117 6.35 5.20 5.33
C PHE A 117 4.97 5.21 4.66
N LEU A 118 4.22 4.13 4.78
CA LEU A 118 3.01 3.90 3.98
C LEU A 118 1.84 3.41 4.85
N PRO A 119 0.60 3.81 4.55
CA PRO A 119 -0.58 3.13 5.06
C PRO A 119 -0.71 1.74 4.41
N LYS A 120 -1.25 0.77 5.15
CA LYS A 120 -1.77 -0.47 4.56
C LYS A 120 -2.99 -0.14 3.69
N PRO A 121 -3.09 -0.68 2.47
CA PRO A 121 -4.20 -0.39 1.56
C PRO A 121 -5.49 -1.00 2.11
N GLN A 122 -6.60 -0.29 1.90
CA GLN A 122 -7.94 -0.81 2.16
C GLN A 122 -8.48 -1.61 0.97
N LEU A 123 -7.98 -1.34 -0.24
CA LEU A 123 -8.36 -1.98 -1.49
C LEU A 123 -7.10 -2.26 -2.32
N ILE A 124 -7.03 -3.47 -2.88
CA ILE A 124 -6.02 -3.86 -3.87
C ILE A 124 -6.79 -4.30 -5.11
N VAL A 125 -6.53 -3.65 -6.25
CA VAL A 125 -7.05 -4.05 -7.55
C VAL A 125 -5.92 -4.79 -8.26
N ASP A 126 -6.07 -6.10 -8.40
CA ASP A 126 -5.07 -7.01 -8.98
C ASP A 126 -5.81 -8.24 -9.53
N ASP A 127 -5.36 -8.80 -10.66
CA ASP A 127 -5.95 -10.01 -11.25
C ASP A 127 -5.68 -11.25 -10.39
N GLN A 128 -4.71 -11.17 -9.49
CA GLN A 128 -4.32 -12.21 -8.56
C GLN A 128 -4.53 -11.77 -7.12
N GLN A 129 -4.96 -12.71 -6.28
CA GLN A 129 -4.93 -12.51 -4.83
C GLN A 129 -3.47 -12.41 -4.36
N PRO A 130 -3.14 -11.59 -3.34
CA PRO A 130 -1.76 -11.42 -2.87
C PRO A 130 -1.00 -12.71 -2.54
N LYS A 131 -1.72 -13.75 -2.08
CA LYS A 131 -1.12 -15.08 -1.80
C LYS A 131 -0.58 -15.79 -3.06
N ALA A 132 -1.11 -15.46 -4.23
CA ALA A 132 -0.75 -16.05 -5.52
C ALA A 132 0.41 -15.32 -6.22
N TRP A 133 0.85 -14.16 -5.70
CA TRP A 133 1.97 -13.43 -6.26
C TRP A 133 3.25 -14.28 -6.24
N ARG A 134 3.83 -14.54 -7.43
CA ARG A 134 4.95 -15.48 -7.61
C ARG A 134 6.22 -15.12 -6.81
N ARG A 135 6.41 -13.84 -6.51
CA ARG A 135 7.65 -13.30 -5.92
C ARG A 135 7.39 -12.58 -4.60
N ILE A 136 6.46 -13.08 -3.79
CA ILE A 136 6.26 -12.63 -2.41
C ILE A 136 6.82 -13.66 -1.42
N LEU A 137 7.52 -13.20 -0.39
CA LEU A 137 7.90 -14.01 0.76
C LEU A 137 7.33 -13.37 2.02
N HIS A 138 6.53 -14.14 2.76
CA HIS A 138 6.11 -13.75 4.09
C HIS A 138 7.08 -14.32 5.11
N VAL A 139 7.64 -13.45 5.96
CA VAL A 139 8.58 -13.82 7.04
C VAL A 139 7.95 -13.39 8.34
N HIS A 140 7.67 -14.35 9.22
CA HIS A 140 7.15 -14.03 10.55
C HIS A 140 8.26 -13.41 11.41
N PRO A 141 7.98 -12.45 12.32
CA PRO A 141 9.00 -11.84 13.18
C PRO A 141 9.91 -12.82 13.93
N SER A 142 9.39 -13.98 14.33
CA SER A 142 10.17 -15.04 15.00
C SER A 142 11.20 -15.75 14.10
N GLN A 143 11.09 -15.58 12.78
CA GLN A 143 12.01 -16.13 11.78
C GLN A 143 13.11 -15.11 11.40
N CYS A 144 13.00 -13.85 11.85
CA CYS A 144 14.00 -12.83 11.56
C CYS A 144 15.32 -13.12 12.27
N SER A 145 16.42 -13.02 11.53
CA SER A 145 17.78 -13.19 12.03
C SER A 145 18.69 -12.21 11.31
N SER A 146 19.48 -11.45 12.06
CA SER A 146 20.45 -10.51 11.45
C SER A 146 21.49 -11.16 10.54
N GLN A 147 21.56 -12.49 10.52
CA GLN A 147 22.42 -13.26 9.63
C GLN A 147 21.78 -13.48 8.25
N THR A 148 20.45 -13.46 8.13
CA THR A 148 19.77 -13.66 6.85
C THR A 148 20.01 -12.47 5.91
N THR A 149 20.50 -12.77 4.72
CA THR A 149 21.00 -11.81 3.74
C THR A 149 19.98 -11.51 2.64
N VAL A 150 20.21 -10.41 1.93
CA VAL A 150 19.47 -10.07 0.69
C VAL A 150 19.64 -11.17 -0.35
N ALA A 151 20.83 -11.78 -0.46
CA ALA A 151 21.09 -12.87 -1.39
C ALA A 151 20.24 -14.10 -1.08
N GLU A 152 20.18 -14.51 0.19
CA GLU A 152 19.35 -15.66 0.61
C GLU A 152 17.86 -15.42 0.36
N TYR A 153 17.35 -14.22 0.64
CA TYR A 153 15.96 -13.88 0.30
C TYR A 153 15.71 -13.92 -1.21
N ARG A 154 16.65 -13.44 -2.03
CA ARG A 154 16.54 -13.53 -3.50
C ARG A 154 16.54 -14.98 -3.98
N GLU A 155 17.35 -15.85 -3.40
CA GLU A 155 17.32 -17.29 -3.72
C GLU A 155 15.99 -17.93 -3.29
N ALA A 156 15.46 -17.59 -2.11
CA ALA A 156 14.17 -18.09 -1.65
C ALA A 156 13.01 -17.70 -2.58
N LEU A 157 13.07 -16.49 -3.17
CA LEU A 157 12.08 -15.99 -4.13
C LEU A 157 12.13 -16.68 -5.50
N LYS A 158 13.18 -17.44 -5.84
CA LYS A 158 13.25 -18.21 -7.10
C LYS A 158 12.50 -19.54 -7.02
N LYS A 159 12.21 -20.05 -5.83
CA LYS A 159 11.62 -21.37 -5.65
C LYS A 159 10.16 -21.36 -6.15
N PRO A 160 9.78 -22.25 -7.09
CA PRO A 160 8.39 -22.38 -7.50
C PRO A 160 7.58 -22.84 -6.29
N ARG A 161 6.46 -22.16 -6.00
CA ARG A 161 5.51 -22.63 -5.01
C ARG A 161 4.65 -23.71 -5.65
N SER A 162 4.56 -24.88 -5.01
CA SER A 162 3.53 -25.86 -5.33
C SER A 162 2.17 -25.19 -5.13
N ILE A 163 1.39 -25.12 -6.20
CA ILE A 163 0.01 -24.62 -6.19
C ILE A 163 -0.89 -25.67 -5.55
#